data_AF-A0A133VDT8-F1
#
_entry.id   AF-A0A133VDT8-F1
#
_cell.length_a   1.000
_cell.length_b   1.000
_cell.length_c   1.000
_cell.angle_alpha   90.00
_cell.angle_beta   90.00
_cell.angle_gamma   90.00
#
_symmetry.space_group_name_H-M   'P 1'
#
loop_
_entity.id
_entity.type
_entity.pdbx_description
1 polymer ?
#
loop_
_entity_poly.entity_id
_entity_poly.type
_entity_poly.pdbx_seq_one_letter_code
_entity_poly.pdbx_strand_id
1 'polypeptide(L)' 'MTKKIYFEDCYVKEFDAVAEKVNNEQINLDQTAFYPEGGGQPSDTGTIGDARVKKVEKKGNEIIHIIS' A
#
# COMPACT_ATOMS: atom_id res chain seq x y z
N MET A 1 -5.61 11.36 -3.22
CA MET A 1 -5.24 10.45 -4.33
C MET A 1 -3.88 9.93 -3.98
N THR A 2 -3.70 8.61 -3.82
CA THR A 2 -2.43 8.05 -3.38
C THR A 2 -1.35 8.15 -4.48
N LYS A 3 -0.21 8.77 -4.17
CA LYS A 3 0.98 8.76 -5.02
C LYS A 3 1.57 7.35 -5.07
N LYS A 4 1.93 6.89 -6.27
CA LYS A 4 2.36 5.49 -6.52
C LYS A 4 3.85 5.45 -6.80
N ILE A 5 4.65 5.27 -5.74
CA ILE A 5 6.12 5.27 -5.81
C ILE A 5 6.61 4.14 -6.71
N TYR A 6 5.91 3.00 -6.70
CA TYR A 6 6.25 1.81 -7.52
C TYR A 6 6.24 2.05 -9.04
N PHE A 7 5.64 3.15 -9.53
CA PHE A 7 5.74 3.55 -10.95
C PHE A 7 6.96 4.44 -11.24
N GLU A 8 7.50 5.12 -10.22
CA GLU A 8 8.67 5.99 -10.33
C GLU A 8 9.96 5.19 -10.15
N ASP A 9 9.99 4.33 -9.12
CA ASP A 9 11.12 3.45 -8.82
C ASP A 9 10.62 2.15 -8.20
N CYS A 10 10.76 1.04 -8.93
CA CYS A 10 10.33 -0.29 -8.49
C CYS A 10 11.30 -0.98 -7.51
N TYR A 11 12.47 -0.37 -7.25
CA TYR A 11 13.46 -0.91 -6.31
C TYR A 11 13.32 -0.34 -4.89
N VAL A 12 12.48 0.68 -4.69
CA VAL A 12 12.20 1.25 -3.36
C VAL A 12 11.50 0.21 -2.48
N LYS A 13 12.11 -0.09 -1.33
CA LYS A 13 11.58 -1.03 -0.34
C LYS A 13 11.13 -0.38 0.97
N GLU A 14 11.62 0.84 1.22
CA GLU A 14 11.36 1.61 2.44
C GLU A 14 11.03 3.05 2.03
N PHE A 15 9.99 3.61 2.64
CA PHE A 15 9.51 4.96 2.35
C PHE A 15 8.70 5.50 3.53
N ASP A 16 8.65 6.82 3.66
CA ASP A 16 7.77 7.50 4.60
C ASP A 16 6.45 7.89 3.93
N ALA A 17 5.35 7.80 4.68
CA ALA A 17 4.02 8.18 4.22
C ALA A 17 3.14 8.65 5.38
N VAL A 18 2.12 9.43 5.07
CA VAL A 18 1.08 9.85 6.00
C VAL A 18 -0.12 8.90 5.87
N ALA A 19 -0.56 8.35 6.99
CA ALA A 19 -1.81 7.58 7.05
C ALA A 19 -3.02 8.54 7.02
N GLU A 20 -3.64 8.70 5.86
CA GLU A 20 -4.81 9.56 5.67
C GLU A 20 -6.08 8.99 6.33
N LYS A 21 -6.20 7.65 6.35
CA LYS A 21 -7.31 6.94 6.99
C LYS A 21 -6.81 5.65 7.62
N VAL A 22 -7.26 5.39 8.84
CA VAL A 22 -7.01 4.15 9.56
C VAL A 22 -8.34 3.62 10.09
N ASN A 23 -8.70 2.43 9.64
CA ASN A 23 -9.81 1.63 10.15
C ASN A 23 -9.25 0.29 10.66
N ASN A 24 -10.02 -0.47 11.44
CA ASN A 24 -9.59 -1.71 12.12
C ASN A 24 -8.46 -2.49 11.43
N GLU A 25 -8.67 -2.94 10.18
CA GLU A 25 -7.70 -3.75 9.43
C GLU A 25 -7.24 -3.08 8.13
N GLN A 26 -7.48 -1.77 7.96
CA GLN A 26 -7.24 -1.07 6.70
C GLN A 26 -6.53 0.27 6.90
N ILE A 27 -5.48 0.50 6.12
CA ILE A 27 -4.74 1.76 6.10
C ILE A 27 -4.72 2.32 4.67
N ASN A 28 -5.11 3.58 4.52
CA ASN A 28 -4.93 4.36 3.30
C ASN A 28 -3.78 5.35 3.52
N LEU A 29 -2.83 5.36 2.59
CA LEU A 29 -1.67 6.25 2.62
C LEU A 29 -1.78 7.32 1.54
N ASP A 30 -1.16 8.47 1.79
CA ASP A 30 -0.99 9.54 0.80
C ASP A 30 -0.02 9.13 -0.33
N GLN A 31 0.92 8.23 -0.05
CA GLN A 31 1.84 7.62 -1.01
C GLN A 31 2.20 6.18 -0.63
N THR A 32 2.53 5.35 -1.63
CA THR A 32 2.92 3.96 -1.38
C THR A 32 3.84 3.38 -2.44
N ALA A 33 4.84 2.60 -2.00
CA ALA A 33 5.63 1.72 -2.86
C ALA A 33 5.04 0.29 -2.95
N PHE A 34 4.01 -0.04 -2.16
CA PHE A 34 3.33 -1.32 -2.27
C PHE A 34 2.48 -1.38 -3.55
N TYR A 35 2.74 -2.37 -4.39
CA TYR A 35 1.94 -2.64 -5.58
C TYR A 35 0.64 -3.38 -5.22
N PRO A 36 -0.54 -2.88 -5.66
CA PRO A 36 -1.81 -3.57 -5.47
C PRO A 36 -1.92 -4.81 -6.36
N GLU A 37 -2.72 -5.78 -5.94
CA GLU A 37 -3.00 -6.96 -6.77
C GLU A 37 -3.57 -6.56 -8.14
N GLY A 38 -3.08 -7.17 -9.21
CA GLY A 38 -3.54 -6.86 -10.57
C GLY A 38 -2.79 -7.59 -11.67
N GLY A 39 -3.46 -7.83 -12.80
CA GLY A 39 -2.84 -8.46 -13.98
C GLY A 39 -2.39 -9.92 -13.78
N GLY A 40 -2.93 -10.60 -12.77
CA GLY A 40 -2.49 -11.94 -12.35
C GLY A 40 -1.31 -11.94 -11.38
N GLN A 41 -0.76 -10.76 -11.05
CA GLN A 41 0.30 -10.62 -10.05
C GLN A 41 -0.33 -10.44 -8.65
N PRO A 42 0.08 -11.24 -7.65
CA PRO A 42 -0.26 -11.01 -6.25
C PRO A 42 0.21 -9.62 -5.77
N SER A 43 -0.50 -9.03 -4.81
CA SER A 43 -0.07 -7.77 -4.19
C SER A 43 1.22 -7.92 -3.41
N ASP A 44 1.92 -6.81 -3.22
CA ASP A 44 3.08 -6.76 -2.33
C ASP A 44 2.70 -6.99 -0.86
N THR A 45 3.68 -7.47 -0.08
CA THR A 45 3.57 -7.70 1.36
C THR A 45 4.74 -7.06 2.08
N GLY A 46 4.58 -6.74 3.37
CA GLY A 46 5.59 -6.03 4.14
C GLY A 46 5.02 -5.48 5.44
N THR A 47 5.50 -4.31 5.87
CA THR A 47 5.09 -3.68 7.14
C THR A 47 4.82 -2.19 6.96
N ILE A 48 3.84 -1.67 7.71
CA ILE A 48 3.59 -0.24 7.91
C ILE A 48 3.71 0.01 9.41
N GLY A 49 4.81 0.62 9.85
CA GLY A 49 5.19 0.60 11.26
C GLY A 49 5.28 -0.84 11.78
N ASP A 50 4.60 -1.13 12.88
CA ASP A 50 4.56 -2.48 13.48
C ASP A 50 3.49 -3.40 12.85
N ALA A 51 2.62 -2.87 11.99
CA ALA A 51 1.52 -3.63 11.40
C ALA A 51 1.97 -4.38 10.14
N ARG A 52 1.58 -5.66 10.01
CA ARG A 52 1.94 -6.48 8.84
C ARG A 52 0.91 -6.31 7.72
N VAL A 53 1.37 -5.92 6.54
CA VAL A 53 0.55 -5.84 5.32
C VAL A 53 0.37 -7.25 4.75
N LYS A 54 -0.88 -7.71 4.70
CA LYS A 54 -1.28 -9.01 4.13
C LYS A 54 -1.67 -8.91 2.66
N LYS A 55 -2.29 -7.80 2.28
CA LYS A 55 -2.82 -7.60 0.94
C LYS A 55 -2.92 -6.11 0.62
N VAL A 56 -2.75 -5.76 -0.64
CA VAL A 56 -2.91 -4.39 -1.13
C VAL A 56 -3.93 -4.41 -2.27
N GLU A 57 -4.99 -3.63 -2.14
CA GLU A 57 -6.09 -3.58 -3.11
C GLU A 57 -6.24 -2.18 -3.69
N LYS A 58 -6.58 -2.10 -4.97
CA LYS A 58 -6.99 -0.84 -5.62
C LYS A 58 -8.51 -0.81 -5.75
N LYS A 59 -9.17 0.13 -5.08
CA LYS A 59 -10.62 0.39 -5.22
C LYS A 59 -10.82 1.78 -5.84
N GLY A 60 -11.15 1.81 -7.13
CA GLY A 60 -11.22 3.05 -7.89
C GLY A 60 -9.86 3.76 -7.92
N ASN A 61 -9.78 4.91 -7.24
CA ASN A 61 -8.56 5.73 -7.14
C ASN A 61 -7.85 5.61 -5.77
N GLU A 62 -8.36 4.80 -4.84
CA GLU A 62 -7.73 4.56 -3.55
C GLU A 62 -6.90 3.27 -3.57
N ILE A 63 -5.77 3.29 -2.87
CA ILE A 63 -4.96 2.12 -2.55
C ILE A 63 -5.17 1.80 -1.08
N ILE A 64 -5.59 0.57 -0.79
CA ILE A 64 -5.97 0.11 0.54
C ILE A 64 -5.00 -1.00 0.95
N HIS A 65 -4.36 -0.82 2.10
CA HIS A 65 -3.45 -1.81 2.69
C HIS A 65 -4.22 -2.55 3.78
N ILE A 66 -4.43 -3.86 3.58
CA ILE A 66 -5.07 -4.73 4.56
C ILE A 66 -3.98 -5.27 5.48
N ILE A 67 -4.15 -5.02 6.78
CA ILE A 67 -3.15 -5.34 7.81
C ILE A 67 -3.67 -6.39 8.81
N SER A 68 -2.76 -6.90 9.65
CA SER A 68 -3.08 -7.75 10.82
C SER A 68 -2.27 -7.38 12.04
#